data_AF-A0A7W9CTP7-F1
#
_entry.id   AF-A0A7W9CTP7-F1
#
_cell.length_a   1.000
_cell.length_b   1.000
_cell.length_c   1.000
_cell.angle_alpha   90.00
_cell.angle_beta   90.00
_cell.angle_gamma   90.00
#
_symmetry.space_group_name_H-M   'P 1'
#
loop_
_entity.id
_entity.type
_entity.pdbx_description
1 polymer ?
#
loop_
_entity_poly.entity_id
_entity_poly.type
_entity_poly.pdbx_seq_one_letter_code
_entity_poly.pdbx_strand_id
1 'polypeptide(L)'
;MPMPRKNGESETEPFWRRLTLDEMSPQEWESLCDGCARCCLNKLEDWDTGAIYWTNVRCSLLDETSCRCSDYPNRTTRVPDCIPLDAEAARTLTWLPPTCGYRLVAEGRDLYWWHPLVSGDPDTVHLAGISVRGRTVSEAGMAVEDYENHLVEWPGERPDEREGLPVLGFTDAEGFTAWLERQHDRIGGLWLRFEKGDPAGGGGLGREAALDIAATFGWAEGRKAPEDDRHWLQRLARRTPRSRWSAEDRNRAEALIAAGRMRPAGLAAVAAAQADGRWEAAVAAAPRRPALPADLLAAFAVRPEAEAAFLALDPAERHALVRRLDAARSAPVRAGRIAELVERLSGPRPPR
;
A
#
# COMPACT_ATOMS: atom_id res chain seq x y z
N MET A 1 3.47 25.95 -27.84
CA MET A 1 2.23 25.53 -28.52
C MET A 1 1.83 24.18 -27.95
N PRO A 2 0.67 24.04 -27.29
CA PRO A 2 0.23 22.73 -26.82
C PRO A 2 -0.12 21.85 -28.03
N MET A 3 0.36 20.61 -28.03
CA MET A 3 0.05 19.65 -29.09
C MET A 3 -1.45 19.27 -29.05
N PRO A 4 -2.12 19.13 -30.20
CA PRO A 4 -3.52 18.72 -30.24
C PRO A 4 -3.65 17.28 -29.74
N ARG A 5 -4.45 17.07 -28.69
CA ARG A 5 -4.74 15.74 -28.15
C ARG A 5 -5.70 15.00 -29.10
N LYS A 6 -5.46 13.70 -29.30
CA LYS A 6 -6.20 12.85 -30.24
C LYS A 6 -7.66 12.70 -29.79
N ASN A 7 -8.59 12.95 -30.71
CA ASN A 7 -10.03 12.72 -30.53
C ASN A 7 -10.32 11.25 -30.23
N GLY A 8 -10.83 10.95 -29.01
CA GLY A 8 -11.30 9.63 -28.61
C GLY A 8 -11.52 9.41 -27.10
N GLU A 9 -10.95 10.23 -26.21
CA GLU A 9 -10.92 10.01 -24.75
C GLU A 9 -11.91 10.88 -23.93
N SER A 10 -12.82 11.64 -24.57
CA SER A 10 -13.27 12.92 -24.02
C SER A 10 -14.42 12.95 -23.00
N GLU A 11 -15.11 11.85 -22.66
CA GLU A 11 -16.20 11.88 -21.66
C GLU A 11 -15.99 11.01 -20.40
N THR A 12 -15.13 10.00 -20.45
CA THR A 12 -14.95 9.04 -19.34
C THR A 12 -13.81 9.40 -18.40
N GLU A 13 -12.86 10.23 -18.81
CA GLU A 13 -11.81 10.72 -17.91
C GLU A 13 -12.38 11.68 -16.86
N PRO A 14 -11.74 11.87 -15.70
CA PRO A 14 -12.14 12.89 -14.73
C PRO A 14 -11.83 14.33 -15.20
N PHE A 15 -12.57 15.32 -14.67
CA PHE A 15 -12.48 16.71 -15.15
C PHE A 15 -11.08 17.32 -14.98
N TRP A 16 -10.36 17.00 -13.89
CA TRP A 16 -9.03 17.54 -13.61
C TRP A 16 -7.94 17.05 -14.57
N ARG A 17 -8.23 16.04 -15.40
CA ARG A 17 -7.34 15.59 -16.49
C ARG A 17 -7.70 16.22 -17.84
N ARG A 18 -8.96 16.66 -17.98
CA ARG A 18 -9.53 17.18 -19.23
C ARG A 18 -9.52 18.71 -19.31
N LEU A 19 -9.79 19.40 -18.19
CA LEU A 19 -9.89 20.85 -18.11
C LEU A 19 -8.57 21.45 -17.61
N THR A 20 -8.21 22.61 -18.17
CA THR A 20 -7.22 23.51 -17.60
C THR A 20 -7.81 24.27 -16.42
N LEU A 21 -6.96 24.86 -15.57
CA LEU A 21 -7.40 25.63 -14.40
C LEU A 21 -8.37 26.77 -14.76
N ASP A 22 -8.15 27.44 -15.89
CA ASP A 22 -8.97 28.58 -16.34
C ASP A 22 -10.32 28.15 -16.94
N GLU A 23 -10.49 26.85 -17.25
CA GLU A 23 -11.74 26.28 -17.78
C GLU A 23 -12.66 25.72 -16.67
N MET A 24 -12.17 25.62 -15.43
CA MET A 24 -12.91 25.04 -14.31
C MET A 24 -13.99 25.98 -13.78
N SER A 25 -15.14 25.41 -13.44
CA SER A 25 -16.13 26.10 -12.60
C SER A 25 -15.57 26.36 -11.19
N PRO A 26 -16.13 27.33 -10.44
CA PRO A 26 -15.73 27.57 -9.05
C PRO A 26 -15.82 26.31 -8.17
N GLN A 27 -16.82 25.45 -8.39
CA GLN A 27 -16.98 24.21 -7.63
C GLN A 27 -15.87 23.20 -7.95
N GLU A 28 -15.54 23.03 -9.23
CA GLU A 28 -14.43 22.17 -9.67
C GLU A 28 -13.09 22.69 -9.13
N TRP A 29 -12.87 24.00 -9.19
CA TRP A 29 -11.70 24.67 -8.62
C TRP A 29 -11.55 24.36 -7.13
N GLU A 30 -12.57 24.65 -6.31
CA GLU A 30 -12.49 24.41 -4.86
C GLU A 30 -12.28 22.92 -4.52
N SER A 31 -12.77 22.01 -5.37
CA SER A 31 -12.59 20.57 -5.17
C SER A 31 -11.16 20.07 -5.40
N LEU A 32 -10.28 20.86 -6.02
CA LEU A 32 -8.84 20.56 -6.14
C LEU A 32 -8.08 20.72 -4.82
N CYS A 33 -8.67 21.37 -3.81
CA CYS A 33 -8.10 21.42 -2.48
C CYS A 33 -8.30 20.08 -1.78
N ASP A 34 -7.22 19.30 -1.61
CA ASP A 34 -7.26 18.05 -0.86
C ASP A 34 -7.60 18.27 0.63
N GLY A 35 -7.33 19.45 1.18
CA GLY A 35 -7.50 19.72 2.60
C GLY A 35 -6.34 19.27 3.47
N CYS A 36 -5.15 19.16 2.89
CA CYS A 36 -3.95 18.91 3.67
C CYS A 36 -3.59 20.10 4.57
N ALA A 37 -4.08 21.30 4.27
CA ALA A 37 -3.79 22.59 4.91
C ALA A 37 -2.31 23.02 4.93
N ARG A 38 -1.43 22.32 4.20
CA ARG A 38 -0.01 22.66 4.10
C ARG A 38 0.15 24.09 3.61
N CYS A 39 -0.45 24.44 2.47
CA CYS A 39 -0.40 25.80 1.93
C CYS A 39 -1.03 26.88 2.84
N CYS A 40 -1.82 26.51 3.85
CA CYS A 40 -2.44 27.44 4.81
C CYS A 40 -1.54 27.83 6.00
N LEU A 41 -0.36 27.20 6.15
CA LEU A 41 0.60 27.56 7.21
C LEU A 41 1.25 28.91 6.92
N ASN A 42 1.64 29.63 7.96
CA ASN A 42 2.43 30.85 7.83
C ASN A 42 3.80 30.53 7.21
N LYS A 43 4.29 31.45 6.39
CA LYS A 43 5.57 31.31 5.67
C LYS A 43 6.41 32.53 5.94
N LEU A 44 7.72 32.33 6.00
CA LEU A 44 8.67 33.42 6.14
C LEU A 44 9.37 33.64 4.81
N GLU A 45 9.51 34.90 4.43
CA GLU A 45 10.29 35.30 3.27
C GLU A 45 11.60 35.92 3.76
N ASP A 46 12.71 35.44 3.21
CA ASP A 46 14.01 36.04 3.43
C ASP A 46 14.12 37.34 2.62
N TRP A 47 14.40 38.44 3.30
CA TRP A 47 14.35 39.79 2.74
C TRP A 47 15.47 40.06 1.72
N ASP A 48 16.57 39.32 1.79
CA ASP A 48 17.72 39.50 0.89
C ASP A 48 17.60 38.65 -0.38
N THR A 49 17.00 37.46 -0.26
CA THR A 49 16.97 36.44 -1.33
C THR A 49 15.59 36.19 -1.92
N GLY A 50 14.51 36.58 -1.23
CA GLY A 50 13.13 36.21 -1.56
C GLY A 50 12.83 34.72 -1.38
N ALA A 51 13.71 33.99 -0.68
CA ALA A 51 13.50 32.57 -0.41
C ALA A 51 12.36 32.38 0.59
N ILE A 52 11.43 31.47 0.27
CA ILE A 52 10.27 31.18 1.12
C ILE A 52 10.54 29.95 1.96
N TYR A 53 10.40 30.12 3.27
CA TYR A 53 10.54 29.08 4.27
C TYR A 53 9.21 28.72 4.88
N TRP A 54 9.04 27.43 5.12
CA TRP A 54 7.84 26.85 5.72
C TRP A 54 7.93 26.87 7.23
N THR A 55 6.82 27.20 7.89
CA THR A 55 6.67 27.05 9.35
C THR A 55 5.59 26.02 9.67
N ASN A 56 5.54 25.54 10.92
CA ASN A 56 4.39 24.80 11.43
C ASN A 56 3.35 25.70 12.14
N VAL A 57 3.45 27.02 11.97
CA VAL A 57 2.53 27.98 12.56
C VAL A 57 1.28 28.08 11.71
N ARG A 58 0.11 27.92 12.34
CA ARG A 58 -1.19 28.10 11.72
C ARG A 58 -1.84 29.40 12.16
N CYS A 59 -2.65 29.98 11.28
CA CYS A 59 -3.47 31.11 11.67
C CYS A 59 -4.60 30.70 12.63
N SER A 60 -5.16 31.69 13.32
CA SER A 60 -6.22 31.50 14.30
C SER A 60 -7.51 30.92 13.70
N LEU A 61 -7.69 31.00 12.38
CA LEU A 61 -8.87 30.45 11.68
C LEU A 61 -8.70 29.00 11.23
N LEU A 62 -7.46 28.49 11.12
CA LEU A 62 -7.22 27.12 10.67
C LEU A 62 -7.46 26.16 11.84
N ASP A 63 -8.39 25.23 11.68
CA ASP A 63 -8.61 24.17 12.65
C ASP A 63 -7.60 23.03 12.44
N GLU A 64 -6.86 22.67 13.49
CA GLU A 64 -5.78 21.69 13.42
C GLU A 64 -6.27 20.25 13.23
N THR A 65 -7.51 19.96 13.65
CA THR A 65 -8.06 18.60 13.56
C THR A 65 -8.62 18.37 12.16
N SER A 66 -9.56 19.19 11.72
CA SER A 66 -10.18 19.08 10.40
C SER A 66 -9.28 19.54 9.25
N CYS A 67 -8.20 20.29 9.53
CA CYS A 67 -7.37 20.94 8.51
C CYS A 67 -8.19 21.87 7.59
N ARG A 68 -9.23 22.51 8.12
CA ARG A 68 -10.09 23.44 7.38
C ARG A 68 -10.10 24.82 8.03
N CYS A 69 -10.25 25.84 7.20
CA CYS A 69 -10.50 27.20 7.70
C CYS A 69 -11.92 27.28 8.24
N SER A 70 -12.06 27.75 9.48
CA SER A 70 -13.34 27.98 10.15
C SER A 70 -14.20 29.08 9.50
N ASP A 71 -13.57 29.98 8.74
CA ASP A 71 -14.24 31.10 8.06
C ASP A 71 -13.61 31.37 6.69
N TYR A 72 -13.65 30.34 5.83
CA TYR A 72 -13.05 30.39 4.51
C TYR A 72 -13.54 31.56 3.64
N PRO A 73 -14.85 31.90 3.59
CA PRO A 73 -15.33 33.01 2.75
C PRO A 73 -14.81 34.39 3.16
N ASN A 74 -14.55 34.64 4.45
CA ASN A 74 -14.10 35.94 4.95
C ASN A 74 -12.62 35.97 5.34
N ARG A 75 -11.85 34.93 4.98
CA ARG A 75 -10.48 34.72 5.45
C ARG A 75 -9.52 35.87 5.14
N THR A 76 -9.61 36.47 3.96
CA THR A 76 -8.73 37.58 3.54
C THR A 76 -9.04 38.90 4.25
N THR A 77 -10.28 39.06 4.70
CA THR A 77 -10.68 40.21 5.53
C THR A 77 -10.19 40.06 6.96
N ARG A 78 -10.15 38.82 7.47
CA ARG A 78 -9.79 38.52 8.87
C ARG A 78 -8.30 38.27 9.07
N VAL A 79 -7.62 37.74 8.04
CA VAL A 79 -6.19 37.41 8.01
C VAL A 79 -5.63 38.09 6.77
N PRO A 80 -5.08 39.32 6.89
CA PRO A 80 -4.60 40.11 5.74
C PRO A 80 -3.56 39.38 4.87
N ASP A 81 -2.71 38.55 5.49
CA ASP A 81 -1.67 37.78 4.80
C ASP A 81 -2.20 36.48 4.16
N CYS A 82 -3.51 36.21 4.26
CA CYS A 82 -4.11 35.05 3.62
C CYS A 82 -4.24 35.28 2.11
N ILE A 83 -3.35 34.67 1.34
CA ILE A 83 -3.31 34.84 -0.11
C ILE A 83 -4.45 34.05 -0.78
N PRO A 84 -5.33 34.69 -1.57
CA PRO A 84 -6.25 34.00 -2.47
C PRO A 84 -5.47 33.16 -3.48
N LEU A 85 -5.87 31.90 -3.65
CA LEU A 85 -5.28 31.04 -4.67
C LEU A 85 -6.19 31.08 -5.90
N ASP A 86 -5.69 31.65 -6.99
CA ASP A 86 -6.28 31.60 -8.32
C ASP A 86 -5.39 30.83 -9.30
N ALA A 87 -5.80 30.72 -10.56
CA ALA A 87 -5.08 29.97 -11.58
C ALA A 87 -3.68 30.53 -11.87
N GLU A 88 -3.49 31.85 -11.81
CA GLU A 88 -2.19 32.48 -12.00
C GLU A 88 -1.27 32.17 -10.82
N ALA A 89 -1.74 32.37 -9.60
CA ALA A 89 -1.02 32.04 -8.37
C ALA A 89 -0.64 30.56 -8.33
N ALA A 90 -1.52 29.65 -8.74
CA ALA A 90 -1.20 28.22 -8.83
C ALA A 90 -0.04 27.89 -9.79
N ARG A 91 0.21 28.75 -10.80
CA ARG A 91 1.31 28.61 -11.76
C ARG A 91 2.60 29.31 -11.32
N THR A 92 2.49 30.38 -10.54
CA THR A 92 3.63 31.27 -10.22
C THR A 92 4.17 31.09 -8.81
N LEU A 93 3.35 30.65 -7.84
CA LEU A 93 3.79 30.46 -6.45
C LEU A 93 4.75 29.27 -6.34
N THR A 94 6.01 29.58 -6.01
CA THR A 94 7.10 28.59 -5.91
C THR A 94 7.00 27.69 -4.68
N TRP A 95 6.25 28.14 -3.67
CA TRP A 95 6.14 27.48 -2.37
C TRP A 95 4.93 26.55 -2.25
N LEU A 96 4.10 26.36 -3.28
CA LEU A 96 3.01 25.40 -3.17
C LEU A 96 3.55 23.98 -2.95
N PRO A 97 2.98 23.20 -2.01
CA PRO A 97 3.42 21.84 -1.75
C PRO A 97 3.49 21.03 -3.05
N PRO A 98 4.48 20.14 -3.23
CA PRO A 98 4.65 19.37 -4.47
C PRO A 98 3.48 18.41 -4.77
N THR A 99 2.61 18.20 -3.79
CA THR A 99 1.39 17.38 -3.90
C THR A 99 0.10 18.18 -3.97
N CYS A 100 0.18 19.51 -3.99
CA CYS A 100 -1.01 20.37 -4.03
C CYS A 100 -1.80 20.13 -5.33
N GLY A 101 -3.12 19.87 -5.21
CA GLY A 101 -3.97 19.57 -6.36
C GLY A 101 -3.95 20.64 -7.44
N TYR A 102 -4.01 21.93 -7.05
CA TYR A 102 -3.89 23.07 -7.96
C TYR A 102 -2.59 23.06 -8.77
N ARG A 103 -1.46 22.83 -8.08
CA ARG A 103 -0.13 22.77 -8.70
C ARG A 103 -0.02 21.58 -9.65
N LEU A 104 -0.49 20.41 -9.23
CA LEU A 104 -0.43 19.20 -10.05
C LEU A 104 -1.20 19.38 -11.35
N VAL A 105 -2.43 19.90 -11.28
CA VAL A 105 -3.25 20.14 -12.46
C VAL A 105 -2.64 21.23 -13.35
N ALA A 106 -2.09 22.30 -12.79
CA ALA A 106 -1.35 23.31 -13.56
C ALA A 106 -0.15 22.73 -14.33
N GLU A 107 0.55 21.77 -13.72
CA GLU A 107 1.68 21.04 -14.33
C GLU A 107 1.23 19.92 -15.29
N GLY A 108 -0.08 19.69 -15.47
CA GLY A 108 -0.63 18.60 -16.27
C GLY A 108 -0.40 17.21 -15.66
N ARG A 109 -0.19 17.13 -14.36
CA ARG A 109 0.00 15.90 -13.58
C ARG A 109 -1.31 15.47 -12.94
N ASP A 110 -1.43 14.17 -12.71
CA ASP A 110 -2.61 13.61 -12.04
C ASP A 110 -2.57 13.80 -10.52
N LEU A 111 -3.74 13.68 -9.90
CA LEU A 111 -3.91 13.72 -8.46
C LEU A 111 -3.46 12.41 -7.83
N TYR A 112 -2.92 12.49 -6.61
CA TYR A 112 -2.47 11.33 -5.86
C TYR A 112 -3.63 10.49 -5.32
N TRP A 113 -3.35 9.25 -4.93
CA TRP A 113 -4.37 8.27 -4.52
C TRP A 113 -5.23 8.73 -3.33
N TRP A 114 -4.68 9.54 -2.43
CA TRP A 114 -5.38 10.07 -1.24
C TRP A 114 -6.23 11.30 -1.53
N HIS A 115 -6.13 11.86 -2.73
CA HIS A 115 -6.88 13.06 -3.04
C HIS A 115 -8.39 12.72 -2.99
N PRO A 116 -9.26 13.53 -2.35
CA PRO A 116 -10.67 13.20 -2.19
C PRO A 116 -11.41 12.93 -3.51
N LEU A 117 -11.03 13.62 -4.59
CA LEU A 117 -11.53 13.35 -5.94
C LEU A 117 -11.16 11.96 -6.50
N VAL A 118 -10.07 11.36 -6.02
CA VAL A 118 -9.60 10.01 -6.40
C VAL A 118 -10.13 8.95 -5.42
N SER A 119 -9.87 9.13 -4.13
CA SER A 119 -10.24 8.18 -3.07
C SER A 119 -11.72 8.20 -2.68
N GLY A 120 -12.44 9.28 -3.01
CA GLY A 120 -13.80 9.53 -2.51
C GLY A 120 -13.91 9.74 -1.01
N ASP A 121 -12.79 9.82 -0.29
CA ASP A 121 -12.75 9.85 1.16
C ASP A 121 -11.77 10.95 1.64
N PRO A 122 -12.25 12.05 2.22
CA PRO A 122 -11.39 13.14 2.68
C PRO A 122 -10.42 12.70 3.79
N ASP A 123 -10.71 11.64 4.54
CA ASP A 123 -9.81 11.16 5.57
C ASP A 123 -8.54 10.49 5.02
N THR A 124 -8.54 10.11 3.74
CA THR A 124 -7.34 9.52 3.12
C THR A 124 -6.15 10.46 3.08
N VAL A 125 -6.37 11.78 3.07
CA VAL A 125 -5.32 12.80 3.18
C VAL A 125 -4.58 12.68 4.52
N HIS A 126 -5.32 12.39 5.60
CA HIS A 126 -4.74 12.19 6.92
C HIS A 126 -4.07 10.82 7.02
N LEU A 127 -4.67 9.78 6.46
CA LEU A 127 -4.09 8.42 6.40
C LEU A 127 -2.78 8.38 5.61
N ALA A 128 -2.67 9.18 4.54
CA ALA A 128 -1.45 9.33 3.76
C ALA A 128 -0.36 10.14 4.48
N GLY A 129 -0.65 10.71 5.65
CA GLY A 129 0.29 11.51 6.43
C GLY A 129 0.63 12.86 5.81
N ILE A 130 -0.12 13.32 4.80
CA ILE A 130 0.20 14.54 4.06
C ILE A 130 -0.41 15.80 4.71
N SER A 131 -1.44 15.64 5.53
CA SER A 131 -2.07 16.77 6.22
C SER A 131 -1.21 17.35 7.35
N VAL A 132 -1.49 18.59 7.74
CA VAL A 132 -0.87 19.23 8.90
C VAL A 132 -1.40 18.71 10.26
N ARG A 133 -2.41 17.83 10.28
CA ARG A 133 -3.10 17.35 11.48
C ARG A 133 -2.13 16.90 12.57
N GLY A 134 -2.23 17.50 13.75
CA GLY A 134 -1.38 17.19 14.91
C GLY A 134 0.07 17.64 14.80
N ARG A 135 0.43 18.48 13.80
CA ARG A 135 1.81 18.94 13.54
C ARG A 135 1.98 20.45 13.61
N THR A 136 0.93 21.19 13.98
CA THR A 136 0.90 22.66 13.95
C THR A 136 0.84 23.30 15.33
N VAL A 137 1.29 24.54 15.42
CA VAL A 137 1.10 25.43 16.58
C VAL A 137 0.28 26.65 16.17
N SER A 138 -0.58 27.14 17.07
CA SER A 138 -1.37 28.36 16.82
C SER A 138 -0.49 29.61 16.88
N GLU A 139 -0.73 30.57 15.98
CA GLU A 139 -0.11 31.91 16.05
C GLU A 139 -0.59 32.76 17.23
N ALA A 140 -1.71 32.38 17.87
CA ALA A 140 -2.36 33.23 18.86
C ALA A 140 -1.43 33.55 20.04
N GLY A 141 -1.08 34.83 20.20
CA GLY A 141 -0.17 35.31 21.25
C GLY A 141 1.32 35.16 20.93
N MET A 142 1.67 34.75 19.70
CA MET A 142 3.04 34.63 19.20
C MET A 142 3.42 35.91 18.44
N ALA A 143 4.63 36.42 18.69
CA ALA A 143 5.19 37.51 17.87
C ALA A 143 5.62 36.95 16.50
N VAL A 144 5.56 37.75 15.44
CA VAL A 144 5.90 37.28 14.08
C VAL A 144 7.38 36.89 13.99
N GLU A 145 8.22 37.59 14.74
CA GLU A 145 9.65 37.31 14.85
C GLU A 145 9.92 35.91 15.42
N ASP A 146 9.03 35.40 16.29
CA ASP A 146 9.19 34.07 16.89
C ASP A 146 8.89 32.93 15.89
N TYR A 147 8.31 33.21 14.72
CA TYR A 147 7.98 32.19 13.73
C TYR A 147 9.24 31.49 13.18
N GLU A 148 10.41 32.13 13.26
CA GLU A 148 11.69 31.55 12.85
C GLU A 148 12.08 30.32 13.71
N ASN A 149 11.55 30.22 14.93
CA ASN A 149 11.74 29.06 15.80
C ASN A 149 10.85 27.87 15.40
N HIS A 150 9.99 28.06 14.42
CA HIS A 150 8.97 27.10 13.99
C HIS A 150 9.19 26.60 12.55
N LEU A 151 10.40 26.79 12.01
CA LEU A 151 10.77 26.35 10.67
C LEU A 151 10.72 24.82 10.52
N VAL A 152 10.14 24.35 9.42
CA VAL A 152 9.97 22.93 9.10
C VAL A 152 10.09 22.65 7.61
N GLU A 153 10.61 21.48 7.23
CA GLU A 153 10.77 21.10 5.80
C GLU A 153 9.64 20.22 5.26
N TRP A 154 8.97 19.49 6.15
CA TRP A 154 7.97 18.49 5.76
C TRP A 154 6.82 19.00 4.89
N PRO A 155 6.41 20.29 4.86
CA PRO A 155 5.40 20.75 3.89
C PRO A 155 5.91 20.78 2.43
N GLY A 156 7.22 20.66 2.22
CA GLY A 156 7.85 20.49 0.91
C GLY A 156 8.10 19.04 0.52
N GLU A 157 7.92 18.08 1.43
CA GLU A 157 8.20 16.66 1.17
C GLU A 157 7.07 15.96 0.39
N ARG A 158 7.39 14.89 -0.34
CA ARG A 158 6.39 14.00 -0.95
C ARG A 158 6.18 12.80 -0.02
N PRO A 159 4.97 12.24 0.06
CA PRO A 159 4.72 11.09 0.92
C PRO A 159 5.44 9.86 0.37
N ASP A 160 5.63 8.90 1.26
CA ASP A 160 6.25 7.63 0.92
C ASP A 160 5.28 6.80 0.06
N GLU A 161 5.61 6.70 -1.23
CA GLU A 161 4.93 5.86 -2.19
C GLU A 161 5.91 4.83 -2.72
N ARG A 162 5.45 3.58 -2.81
CA ARG A 162 6.27 2.50 -3.34
C ARG A 162 5.61 1.89 -4.56
N GLU A 163 6.24 2.10 -5.71
CA GLU A 163 5.70 1.70 -7.02
C GLU A 163 4.35 2.35 -7.35
N GLY A 164 4.14 3.59 -6.90
CA GLY A 164 2.87 4.31 -7.10
C GLY A 164 1.71 3.73 -6.29
N LEU A 165 2.00 2.96 -5.23
CA LEU A 165 1.00 2.47 -4.29
C LEU A 165 1.25 3.05 -2.89
N PRO A 166 0.17 3.29 -2.12
CA PRO A 166 0.25 3.70 -0.72
C PRO A 166 1.09 2.76 0.13
N VAL A 167 1.86 3.30 1.09
CA VAL A 167 2.41 2.52 2.22
C VAL A 167 1.61 2.86 3.48
N LEU A 168 0.83 1.91 4.00
CA LEU A 168 -0.07 2.14 5.13
C LEU A 168 0.12 1.08 6.22
N GLY A 169 -0.02 1.48 7.48
CA GLY A 169 -0.11 0.58 8.63
C GLY A 169 -1.47 0.70 9.30
N PHE A 170 -1.95 -0.39 9.91
CA PHE A 170 -3.22 -0.44 10.62
C PHE A 170 -3.01 -1.06 11.99
N THR A 171 -3.71 -0.54 12.99
CA THR A 171 -3.65 -1.03 14.38
C THR A 171 -4.32 -2.39 14.53
N ASP A 172 -5.38 -2.67 13.76
CA ASP A 172 -6.19 -3.86 13.92
C ASP A 172 -6.90 -4.26 12.60
N ALA A 173 -7.55 -5.42 12.65
CA ALA A 173 -8.32 -5.99 11.56
C ALA A 173 -9.56 -5.18 11.19
N GLU A 174 -10.18 -4.51 12.16
CA GLU A 174 -11.39 -3.73 11.94
C GLU A 174 -11.09 -2.48 11.10
N GLY A 175 -10.05 -1.73 11.47
CA GLY A 175 -9.59 -0.56 10.73
C GLY A 175 -9.17 -0.89 9.30
N PHE A 176 -8.46 -2.00 9.10
CA PHE A 176 -8.09 -2.44 7.75
C PHE A 176 -9.30 -2.89 6.92
N THR A 177 -10.24 -3.61 7.54
CA THR A 177 -11.50 -4.00 6.87
C THR A 177 -12.31 -2.78 6.46
N ALA A 178 -12.52 -1.84 7.39
CA ALA A 178 -13.28 -0.62 7.14
C ALA A 178 -12.67 0.23 6.02
N TRP A 179 -11.34 0.28 5.93
CA TRP A 179 -10.65 0.95 4.83
C TRP A 179 -10.88 0.25 3.49
N LEU A 180 -10.79 -1.08 3.42
CA LEU A 180 -11.07 -1.83 2.20
C LEU A 180 -12.54 -1.70 1.74
N GLU A 181 -13.51 -1.65 2.66
CA GLU A 181 -14.92 -1.38 2.31
C GLU A 181 -15.08 -0.09 1.50
N ARG A 182 -14.24 0.93 1.76
CA ARG A 182 -14.30 2.22 1.05
C ARG A 182 -13.40 2.32 -0.18
N GLN A 183 -12.28 1.58 -0.17
CA GLN A 183 -11.17 1.83 -1.10
C GLN A 183 -10.90 0.68 -2.09
N HIS A 184 -11.41 -0.53 -1.86
CA HIS A 184 -10.99 -1.73 -2.62
C HIS A 184 -11.21 -1.66 -4.15
N ASP A 185 -12.13 -0.82 -4.63
CA ASP A 185 -12.45 -0.61 -6.03
C ASP A 185 -11.96 0.75 -6.58
N ARG A 186 -11.50 1.66 -5.71
CA ARG A 186 -10.98 2.99 -6.06
C ARG A 186 -9.47 3.01 -6.27
N ILE A 187 -8.74 2.17 -5.54
CA ILE A 187 -7.28 2.07 -5.62
C ILE A 187 -6.85 0.67 -6.06
N GLY A 188 -5.72 0.61 -6.78
CA GLY A 188 -5.22 -0.64 -7.36
C GLY A 188 -4.53 -1.58 -6.37
N GLY A 189 -4.11 -1.08 -5.21
CA GLY A 189 -3.36 -1.83 -4.21
C GLY A 189 -2.77 -0.96 -3.09
N LEU A 190 -2.06 -1.59 -2.16
CA LEU A 190 -1.23 -0.93 -1.16
C LEU A 190 -0.03 -1.80 -0.76
N TRP A 191 0.93 -1.19 -0.07
CA TRP A 191 1.96 -1.84 0.73
C TRP A 191 1.59 -1.76 2.19
N LEU A 192 1.16 -2.88 2.75
CA LEU A 192 0.73 -2.98 4.14
C LEU A 192 1.95 -3.13 5.03
N ARG A 193 2.14 -2.19 5.95
CA ARG A 193 3.24 -2.15 6.93
C ARG A 193 2.95 -3.06 8.12
N PHE A 194 3.97 -3.79 8.52
CA PHE A 194 3.99 -4.66 9.70
C PHE A 194 5.26 -4.42 10.51
N GLU A 195 5.16 -4.52 11.83
CA GLU A 195 6.34 -4.52 12.70
C GLU A 195 7.11 -5.85 12.61
N LYS A 196 8.44 -5.78 12.72
CA LYS A 196 9.32 -6.94 12.80
C LYS A 196 9.30 -7.49 14.22
N GLY A 197 9.18 -8.81 14.34
CA GLY A 197 9.27 -9.50 15.63
C GLY A 197 7.97 -9.60 16.42
N ASP A 198 6.86 -9.03 15.93
CA ASP A 198 5.52 -9.28 16.48
C ASP A 198 4.76 -10.29 15.59
N PRO A 199 4.53 -11.54 16.05
CA PRO A 199 3.75 -12.53 15.31
C PRO A 199 2.23 -12.34 15.43
N ALA A 200 1.73 -11.18 15.87
CA ALA A 200 0.35 -10.91 16.31
C ALA A 200 0.07 -11.37 17.75
N GLY A 201 0.90 -10.91 18.70
CA GLY A 201 0.77 -11.20 20.13
C GLY A 201 0.18 -10.07 21.00
N GLY A 202 -0.04 -8.87 20.44
CA GLY A 202 -0.44 -7.68 21.20
C GLY A 202 -1.72 -6.96 20.74
N GLY A 203 -2.59 -7.62 19.97
CA GLY A 203 -3.82 -7.00 19.43
C GLY A 203 -3.68 -6.32 18.07
N GLY A 204 -2.48 -6.36 17.47
CA GLY A 204 -2.16 -5.80 16.15
C GLY A 204 -2.78 -6.56 14.96
N LEU A 205 -2.85 -5.92 13.79
CA LEU A 205 -3.18 -6.60 12.53
C LEU A 205 -2.09 -7.62 12.14
N GLY A 206 -2.40 -8.91 12.29
CA GLY A 206 -1.52 -9.99 11.83
C GLY A 206 -1.56 -10.19 10.30
N ARG A 207 -0.45 -10.66 9.71
CA ARG A 207 -0.33 -10.89 8.26
C ARG A 207 -1.43 -11.80 7.72
N GLU A 208 -1.65 -12.97 8.33
CA GLU A 208 -2.66 -13.92 7.82
C GLU A 208 -4.07 -13.33 7.86
N ALA A 209 -4.40 -12.59 8.93
CA ALA A 209 -5.67 -11.86 9.01
C ALA A 209 -5.79 -10.83 7.90
N ALA A 210 -4.72 -10.07 7.61
CA ALA A 210 -4.72 -9.12 6.49
C ALA A 210 -4.91 -9.80 5.13
N LEU A 211 -4.30 -10.97 4.90
CA LEU A 211 -4.49 -11.72 3.65
C LEU A 211 -5.92 -12.25 3.52
N ASP A 212 -6.49 -12.76 4.60
CA ASP A 212 -7.88 -13.21 4.63
C ASP A 212 -8.83 -12.05 4.33
N ILE A 213 -8.66 -10.89 4.98
CA ILE A 213 -9.47 -9.69 4.75
C ILE A 213 -9.34 -9.27 3.29
N ALA A 214 -8.11 -9.11 2.77
CA ALA A 214 -7.88 -8.71 1.38
C ALA A 214 -8.54 -9.67 0.37
N ALA A 215 -8.48 -10.98 0.62
CA ALA A 215 -9.12 -11.97 -0.22
C ALA A 215 -10.65 -11.80 -0.27
N THR A 216 -11.29 -11.36 0.83
CA THR A 216 -12.74 -11.09 0.82
C THR A 216 -13.16 -10.00 -0.17
N PHE A 217 -12.26 -9.07 -0.50
CA PHE A 217 -12.46 -7.99 -1.48
C PHE A 217 -11.90 -8.30 -2.87
N GLY A 218 -11.45 -9.55 -3.12
CA GLY A 218 -10.89 -9.94 -4.41
C GLY A 218 -9.49 -9.39 -4.66
N TRP A 219 -8.76 -9.06 -3.61
CA TRP A 219 -7.35 -8.70 -3.67
C TRP A 219 -6.47 -9.96 -3.52
N ALA A 220 -5.22 -9.86 -3.97
CA ALA A 220 -4.25 -10.93 -3.97
C ALA A 220 -2.96 -10.51 -3.26
N GLU A 221 -2.27 -11.51 -2.73
CA GLU A 221 -0.95 -11.34 -2.16
C GLU A 221 0.08 -11.04 -3.26
N GLY A 222 0.82 -9.95 -3.09
CA GLY A 222 2.02 -9.63 -3.85
C GLY A 222 3.31 -10.04 -3.12
N ARG A 223 4.42 -9.43 -3.53
CA ARG A 223 5.72 -9.67 -2.89
C ARG A 223 5.84 -8.93 -1.55
N LYS A 224 6.72 -9.43 -0.70
CA LYS A 224 7.19 -8.72 0.50
C LYS A 224 8.34 -7.78 0.15
N ALA A 225 8.56 -6.77 0.98
CA ALA A 225 9.73 -5.91 0.88
C ALA A 225 10.16 -5.38 2.26
N PRO A 226 11.44 -5.08 2.49
CA PRO A 226 11.88 -4.37 3.68
C PRO A 226 11.46 -2.89 3.60
N GLU A 227 11.22 -2.26 4.75
CA GLU A 227 10.99 -0.81 4.87
C GLU A 227 12.13 -0.15 5.66
N ASP A 228 12.24 -0.49 6.95
CA ASP A 228 13.28 0.03 7.85
C ASP A 228 13.70 -1.05 8.86
N ASP A 229 14.45 -0.70 9.90
CA ASP A 229 14.95 -1.63 10.91
C ASP A 229 13.85 -2.28 11.76
N ARG A 230 12.69 -1.64 11.86
CA ARG A 230 11.53 -2.05 12.67
C ARG A 230 10.38 -2.59 11.84
N HIS A 231 10.32 -2.30 10.55
CA HIS A 231 9.15 -2.59 9.71
C HIS A 231 9.48 -3.38 8.45
N TRP A 232 8.48 -4.12 7.96
CA TRP A 232 8.48 -4.75 6.65
C TRP A 232 7.10 -4.58 6.00
N LEU A 233 7.04 -4.71 4.67
CA LEU A 233 5.84 -4.47 3.88
C LEU A 233 5.35 -5.74 3.18
N GLN A 234 4.03 -5.90 3.11
CA GLN A 234 3.33 -6.85 2.26
C GLN A 234 2.58 -6.09 1.18
N ARG A 235 2.89 -6.33 -0.10
CA ARG A 235 2.05 -5.81 -1.17
C ARG A 235 0.74 -6.58 -1.23
N LEU A 236 -0.37 -5.86 -1.31
CA LEU A 236 -1.72 -6.36 -1.56
C LEU A 236 -2.30 -5.57 -2.74
N ALA A 237 -2.89 -6.25 -3.71
CA ALA A 237 -3.40 -5.59 -4.91
C ALA A 237 -4.67 -6.26 -5.42
N ARG A 238 -5.55 -5.46 -6.04
CA ARG A 238 -6.76 -5.97 -6.67
C ARG A 238 -6.42 -7.00 -7.75
N ARG A 239 -7.17 -8.11 -7.82
CA ARG A 239 -7.02 -9.06 -8.92
C ARG A 239 -7.45 -8.42 -10.23
N THR A 240 -6.64 -8.60 -11.26
CA THR A 240 -6.95 -8.23 -12.64
C THR A 240 -7.39 -9.49 -13.40
N PRO A 241 -7.99 -9.35 -14.60
CA PRO A 241 -8.32 -10.50 -15.46
C PRO A 241 -7.10 -11.40 -15.76
N ARG A 242 -5.88 -10.86 -15.68
CA ARG A 242 -4.63 -11.61 -15.90
C ARG A 242 -4.00 -12.17 -14.62
N SER A 243 -4.59 -11.92 -13.45
CA SER A 243 -4.03 -12.37 -12.17
C SER A 243 -4.11 -13.89 -12.06
N ARG A 244 -2.96 -14.52 -11.82
CA ARG A 244 -2.85 -15.95 -11.54
C ARG A 244 -3.46 -16.28 -10.17
N TRP A 245 -3.89 -17.52 -10.02
CA TRP A 245 -4.33 -18.10 -8.75
C TRP A 245 -3.38 -19.21 -8.35
N SER A 246 -2.94 -19.23 -7.09
CA SER A 246 -2.23 -20.37 -6.51
C SER A 246 -3.19 -21.30 -5.77
N ALA A 247 -2.74 -22.51 -5.44
CA ALA A 247 -3.48 -23.41 -4.58
C ALA A 247 -3.78 -22.78 -3.21
N GLU A 248 -2.85 -22.01 -2.63
CA GLU A 248 -3.09 -21.32 -1.35
C GLU A 248 -4.18 -20.25 -1.46
N ASP A 249 -4.15 -19.42 -2.51
CA ASP A 249 -5.17 -18.39 -2.75
C ASP A 249 -6.57 -19.01 -2.92
N ARG A 250 -6.64 -20.12 -3.64
CA ARG A 250 -7.88 -20.87 -3.85
C ARG A 250 -8.40 -21.43 -2.52
N ASN A 251 -7.56 -22.13 -1.77
CA ASN A 251 -7.93 -22.73 -0.49
C ASN A 251 -8.43 -21.65 0.50
N ARG A 252 -7.75 -20.49 0.54
CA ARG A 252 -8.18 -19.34 1.33
C ARG A 252 -9.57 -18.86 0.90
N ALA A 253 -9.79 -18.67 -0.40
CA ALA A 253 -11.09 -18.24 -0.91
C ALA A 253 -12.20 -19.26 -0.61
N GLU A 254 -11.98 -20.56 -0.81
CA GLU A 254 -12.95 -21.62 -0.47
C GLU A 254 -13.31 -21.61 1.02
N ALA A 255 -12.33 -21.48 1.91
CA ALA A 255 -12.57 -21.38 3.34
C ALA A 255 -13.39 -20.13 3.72
N LEU A 256 -13.09 -18.98 3.10
CA LEU A 256 -13.83 -17.74 3.33
C LEU A 256 -15.27 -17.78 2.77
N ILE A 257 -15.48 -18.48 1.65
CA ILE A 257 -16.81 -18.73 1.09
C ILE A 257 -17.61 -19.63 2.04
N ALA A 258 -17.02 -20.74 2.47
CA ALA A 258 -17.68 -21.67 3.40
C ALA A 258 -18.05 -21.00 4.74
N ALA A 259 -17.22 -20.05 5.20
CA ALA A 259 -17.48 -19.25 6.39
C ALA A 259 -18.47 -18.07 6.16
N GLY A 260 -18.96 -17.85 4.94
CA GLY A 260 -19.85 -16.73 4.62
C GLY A 260 -19.22 -15.34 4.77
N ARG A 261 -17.87 -15.24 4.74
CA ARG A 261 -17.13 -13.99 4.99
C ARG A 261 -16.85 -13.16 3.73
N MET A 262 -16.95 -13.77 2.54
CA MET A 262 -16.65 -13.11 1.27
C MET A 262 -17.56 -11.92 0.98
N ARG A 263 -16.99 -10.84 0.42
CA ARG A 263 -17.74 -9.70 -0.11
C ARG A 263 -18.09 -9.90 -1.58
N PRO A 264 -19.04 -9.13 -2.14
CA PRO A 264 -19.40 -9.22 -3.56
C PRO A 264 -18.19 -9.12 -4.51
N ALA A 265 -17.24 -8.23 -4.23
CA ALA A 265 -16.02 -8.08 -5.03
C ALA A 265 -15.13 -9.34 -5.03
N GLY A 266 -14.97 -9.99 -3.87
CA GLY A 266 -14.24 -11.25 -3.76
C GLY A 266 -14.95 -12.39 -4.49
N LEU A 267 -16.27 -12.51 -4.34
CA LEU A 267 -17.07 -13.51 -5.05
C LEU A 267 -16.99 -13.32 -6.57
N ALA A 268 -17.04 -12.08 -7.05
CA ALA A 268 -16.88 -11.76 -8.47
C ALA A 268 -15.49 -12.17 -8.99
N ALA A 269 -14.43 -11.95 -8.20
CA ALA A 269 -13.08 -12.36 -8.58
C ALA A 269 -12.93 -13.89 -8.69
N VAL A 270 -13.59 -14.65 -7.79
CA VAL A 270 -13.65 -16.12 -7.85
C VAL A 270 -14.43 -16.58 -9.09
N ALA A 271 -15.63 -16.04 -9.30
CA ALA A 271 -16.46 -16.38 -10.45
C ALA A 271 -15.74 -16.11 -11.79
N ALA A 272 -15.03 -14.98 -11.90
CA ALA A 272 -14.25 -14.64 -13.08
C ALA A 272 -13.12 -15.65 -13.34
N ALA A 273 -12.47 -16.16 -12.28
CA ALA A 273 -11.41 -17.16 -12.39
C ALA A 273 -11.92 -18.56 -12.73
N GLN A 274 -13.13 -18.90 -12.28
CA GLN A 274 -13.82 -20.14 -12.66
C GLN A 274 -14.25 -20.10 -14.12
N ALA A 275 -14.76 -18.95 -14.58
CA ALA A 275 -15.25 -18.78 -15.95
C ALA A 275 -14.14 -18.93 -17.01
N ASP A 276 -12.90 -18.57 -16.68
CA ASP A 276 -11.77 -18.60 -17.62
C ASP A 276 -10.71 -19.69 -17.32
N GLY A 277 -11.03 -20.63 -16.42
CA GLY A 277 -10.20 -21.81 -16.14
C GLY A 277 -8.99 -21.57 -15.24
N ARG A 278 -8.75 -20.32 -14.78
CA ARG A 278 -7.65 -20.01 -13.85
C ARG A 278 -7.83 -20.68 -12.49
N TRP A 279 -9.07 -20.91 -12.08
CA TRP A 279 -9.42 -21.56 -10.82
C TRP A 279 -9.01 -23.04 -10.78
N GLU A 280 -9.22 -23.76 -11.89
CA GLU A 280 -8.81 -25.15 -12.08
C GLU A 280 -7.29 -25.24 -12.25
N ALA A 281 -6.70 -24.33 -13.03
CA ALA A 281 -5.26 -24.24 -13.22
C ALA A 281 -4.48 -24.03 -11.91
N ALA A 282 -5.09 -23.39 -10.90
CA ALA A 282 -4.50 -23.20 -9.58
C ALA A 282 -4.19 -24.51 -8.85
N VAL A 283 -4.95 -25.58 -9.12
CA VAL A 283 -4.74 -26.93 -8.56
C VAL A 283 -3.80 -27.76 -9.42
N ALA A 284 -3.86 -27.57 -10.75
CA ALA A 284 -2.95 -28.23 -11.68
C ALA A 284 -1.50 -27.71 -11.60
N ALA A 285 -1.32 -26.48 -11.10
CA ALA A 285 -0.02 -25.98 -10.68
C ALA A 285 0.47 -26.83 -9.50
N ALA A 286 1.29 -27.83 -9.81
CA ALA A 286 1.94 -28.69 -8.82
C ALA A 286 2.51 -27.84 -7.67
N PRO A 287 2.49 -28.35 -6.41
CA PRO A 287 3.06 -27.63 -5.29
C PRO A 287 4.45 -27.09 -5.66
N ARG A 288 4.75 -25.84 -5.24
CA ARG A 288 6.12 -25.28 -5.37
C ARG A 288 7.19 -26.16 -4.72
N ARG A 289 6.75 -27.10 -3.88
CA ARG A 289 7.52 -28.23 -3.40
C ARG A 289 7.38 -29.38 -4.41
N PRO A 290 8.46 -29.84 -5.07
CA PRO A 290 8.38 -31.11 -5.76
C PRO A 290 7.90 -32.16 -4.76
N ALA A 291 6.86 -32.92 -5.13
CA ALA A 291 6.49 -34.11 -4.40
C ALA A 291 7.77 -34.94 -4.20
N LEU A 292 7.93 -35.56 -3.03
CA LEU A 292 9.12 -36.37 -2.78
C LEU A 292 9.23 -37.40 -3.91
N PRO A 293 10.45 -37.63 -4.45
CA PRO A 293 10.61 -38.60 -5.52
C PRO A 293 10.03 -39.97 -5.16
N ALA A 294 9.39 -40.63 -6.12
CA ALA A 294 8.64 -41.87 -5.88
C ALA A 294 9.50 -42.98 -5.27
N ASP A 295 10.79 -43.03 -5.62
CA ASP A 295 11.75 -43.99 -5.07
C ASP A 295 12.14 -43.70 -3.62
N LEU A 296 12.17 -42.41 -3.22
CA LEU A 296 12.34 -42.02 -1.83
C LEU A 296 11.08 -42.35 -1.00
N LEU A 297 9.88 -42.10 -1.54
CA LEU A 297 8.62 -42.48 -0.90
C LEU A 297 8.52 -44.01 -0.72
N ALA A 298 8.91 -44.78 -1.71
CA ALA A 298 8.95 -46.24 -1.61
C ALA A 298 9.93 -46.71 -0.51
N ALA A 299 11.08 -46.05 -0.36
CA ALA A 299 12.03 -46.37 0.70
C ALA A 299 11.51 -45.99 2.09
N PHE A 300 10.80 -44.87 2.21
CA PHE A 300 10.13 -44.46 3.46
C PHE A 300 8.98 -45.37 3.86
N ALA A 301 8.22 -45.91 2.90
CA ALA A 301 7.18 -46.90 3.19
C ALA A 301 7.72 -48.17 3.87
N VAL A 302 9.00 -48.52 3.63
CA VAL A 302 9.68 -49.65 4.29
C VAL A 302 10.21 -49.27 5.68
N ARG A 303 10.52 -47.99 5.92
CA ARG A 303 11.08 -47.46 7.19
C ARG A 303 10.37 -46.16 7.62
N PRO A 304 9.14 -46.24 8.17
CA PRO A 304 8.34 -45.07 8.50
C PRO A 304 8.99 -44.12 9.51
N GLU A 305 9.88 -44.62 10.37
CA GLU A 305 10.63 -43.79 11.32
C GLU A 305 11.60 -42.82 10.61
N ALA A 306 12.18 -43.20 9.47
CA ALA A 306 13.02 -42.32 8.66
C ALA A 306 12.18 -41.22 7.98
N GLU A 307 10.93 -41.53 7.63
CA GLU A 307 10.00 -40.54 7.08
C GLU A 307 9.65 -39.48 8.12
N ALA A 308 9.31 -39.90 9.35
CA ALA A 308 9.03 -38.99 10.44
C ALA A 308 10.24 -38.09 10.76
N ALA A 309 11.45 -38.67 10.80
CA ALA A 309 12.69 -37.94 11.01
C ALA A 309 13.00 -36.96 9.87
N PHE A 310 12.77 -37.36 8.61
CA PHE A 310 12.92 -36.49 7.44
C PHE A 310 11.94 -35.31 7.49
N LEU A 311 10.67 -35.56 7.81
CA LEU A 311 9.63 -34.54 7.87
C LEU A 311 9.84 -33.53 9.01
N ALA A 312 10.51 -33.95 10.08
CA ALA A 312 10.91 -33.11 11.20
C ALA A 312 12.12 -32.19 10.91
N LEU A 313 12.83 -32.39 9.78
CA LEU A 313 13.88 -31.47 9.34
C LEU A 313 13.31 -30.14 8.84
N ASP A 314 14.10 -29.08 8.93
CA ASP A 314 13.68 -27.78 8.42
C ASP A 314 13.52 -27.81 6.87
N PRO A 315 12.80 -26.84 6.28
CA PRO A 315 12.57 -26.84 4.84
C PRO A 315 13.84 -26.75 3.97
N ALA A 316 14.90 -26.08 4.45
CA ALA A 316 16.15 -25.91 3.71
C ALA A 316 16.98 -27.19 3.71
N GLU A 317 17.05 -27.89 4.85
CA GLU A 317 17.69 -29.20 4.99
C GLU A 317 17.02 -30.24 4.10
N ARG A 318 15.68 -30.33 4.13
CA ARG A 318 14.93 -31.25 3.24
C ARG A 318 15.23 -30.98 1.78
N HIS A 319 15.25 -29.70 1.38
CA HIS A 319 15.51 -29.32 0.00
C HIS A 319 16.95 -29.65 -0.44
N ALA A 320 17.94 -29.47 0.44
CA ALA A 320 19.32 -29.84 0.16
C ALA A 320 19.47 -31.36 -0.05
N LEU A 321 18.80 -32.18 0.77
CA LEU A 321 18.83 -33.63 0.65
C LEU A 321 18.21 -34.13 -0.66
N VAL A 322 17.02 -33.64 -1.02
CA VAL A 322 16.36 -34.01 -2.28
C VAL A 322 17.22 -33.62 -3.48
N ARG A 323 17.79 -32.40 -3.51
CA ARG A 323 18.71 -31.98 -4.59
C ARG A 323 19.94 -32.89 -4.70
N ARG A 324 20.48 -33.39 -3.59
CA ARG A 324 21.62 -34.32 -3.62
C ARG A 324 21.24 -35.68 -4.20
N LEU A 325 20.01 -36.15 -3.99
CA LEU A 325 19.49 -37.36 -4.63
C LEU A 325 19.31 -37.14 -6.15
N ASP A 326 18.80 -35.98 -6.56
CA ASP A 326 18.58 -35.65 -7.97
C ASP A 326 19.89 -35.45 -8.74
N ALA A 327 20.96 -35.06 -8.06
CA ALA A 327 22.31 -34.96 -8.64
C ALA A 327 23.00 -36.32 -8.88
N ALA A 328 22.34 -37.45 -8.62
CA ALA A 328 22.90 -38.78 -8.91
C ALA A 328 22.91 -39.04 -10.43
N ARG A 329 24.08 -39.42 -10.97
CA ARG A 329 24.29 -39.59 -12.43
C ARG A 329 23.83 -40.95 -12.99
N SER A 330 23.38 -41.86 -12.14
CA SER A 330 22.85 -43.18 -12.55
C SER A 330 21.87 -43.73 -11.51
N ALA A 331 20.96 -44.60 -11.96
CA ALA A 331 19.96 -45.23 -11.10
C ALA A 331 20.56 -46.02 -9.92
N PRO A 332 21.66 -46.79 -10.07
CA PRO A 332 22.29 -47.48 -8.94
C PRO A 332 22.87 -46.52 -7.89
N VAL A 333 23.49 -45.42 -8.33
CA VAL A 333 24.04 -44.39 -7.41
C VAL A 333 22.91 -43.69 -6.65
N ARG A 334 21.78 -43.45 -7.32
CA ARG A 334 20.60 -42.87 -6.70
C ARG A 334 20.01 -43.79 -5.62
N ALA A 335 19.82 -45.08 -5.94
CA ALA A 335 19.33 -46.07 -4.99
C ALA A 335 20.25 -46.20 -3.76
N GLY A 336 21.58 -46.20 -3.96
CA GLY A 336 22.55 -46.22 -2.85
C GLY A 336 22.46 -45.00 -1.94
N ARG A 337 22.31 -43.80 -2.51
CA ARG A 337 22.13 -42.56 -1.71
C ARG A 337 20.80 -42.54 -0.95
N ILE A 338 19.74 -43.10 -1.52
CA ILE A 338 18.44 -43.22 -0.83
C ILE A 338 18.57 -44.18 0.36
N ALA A 339 19.22 -45.34 0.18
CA ALA A 339 19.45 -46.29 1.26
C ALA A 339 20.29 -45.68 2.40
N GLU A 340 21.38 -44.98 2.06
CA GLU A 340 22.23 -44.27 3.04
C GLU A 340 21.45 -43.19 3.79
N LEU A 341 20.61 -42.44 3.08
CA LEU A 341 19.77 -41.41 3.67
C LEU A 341 18.76 -42.00 4.66
N VAL A 342 18.08 -43.07 4.28
CA VAL A 342 17.09 -43.75 5.13
C VAL A 342 17.75 -44.33 6.37
N GLU A 343 18.87 -45.04 6.23
CA GLU A 343 19.63 -45.57 7.37
C GLU A 343 20.09 -44.46 8.33
N ARG A 344 20.61 -43.36 7.80
CA ARG A 344 21.04 -42.21 8.62
C ARG A 344 19.87 -41.58 9.40
N LEU A 345 18.68 -41.57 8.83
CA LEU A 345 17.47 -41.01 9.46
C LEU A 345 16.77 -41.98 10.40
N SER A 346 16.96 -43.28 10.21
CA SER A 346 16.50 -44.35 11.12
C SER A 346 17.40 -44.54 12.34
N GLY A 347 18.65 -44.08 12.30
CA GLY A 347 19.59 -44.17 13.41
C GLY A 347 19.37 -43.12 14.52
N PRO A 348 19.94 -43.31 15.73
CA PRO A 348 19.87 -42.33 16.81
C PRO A 348 20.55 -41.02 16.37
N ARG A 349 19.83 -39.90 16.51
CA ARG A 349 20.34 -38.57 16.19
C ARG A 349 21.53 -38.26 17.12
N PRO A 350 22.73 -37.92 16.63
CA PRO A 350 23.82 -37.48 17.50
C PRO A 350 23.39 -36.20 18.24
N PRO A 351 23.76 -36.04 19.52
CA PRO A 351 23.42 -34.84 20.28
C PRO A 351 24.02 -33.60 19.61
N ARG A 352 23.23 -32.51 19.63
CA ARG A 352 23.59 -31.21 19.04
C ARG A 352 24.71 -30.51 19.78
#